data_AF-A0A8S1Y3M9-F1
#
_entry.id   AF-A0A8S1Y3M9-F1
#
_cell.length_a   1.000
_cell.length_b   1.000
_cell.length_c   1.000
_cell.angle_alpha   90.00
_cell.angle_beta   90.00
_cell.angle_gamma   90.00
#
_symmetry.space_group_name_H-M   'P 1'
#
loop_
_entity.id
_entity.type
_entity.pdbx_description
1 polymer ?
#
loop_
_entity_poly.entity_id
_entity_poly.type
_entity_poly.pdbx_seq_one_letter_code
_entity_poly.pdbx_strand_id
1 'polypeptide(L)'
;MSGYDISRFQPQPQQHLMCLVCNKVVKDPLECNFCGQMYCSDCVATKPPCKSKDCCYPPNSSENIPQYIKIQGAMLKVYKNLQLYCLNPECKKLCSIIDIEQHQNQCIRVKCLNHDNCKEYLSTEENKQTSFCSLLCELTVQLFENASDHRKQYEIIKKFQPKLSGSGSGSINLSTNKSIQIIQIQPSMNIEGGLNFKWDKNKCGSGILLTSGDTCVFLKESSYIFRTVLGDQGFENGVHYWEIEADSRTENELKIGVCQGNNINLNAAFCDLNQGFAYYGLAQLRNGSNASGQTYGKRFKKEGVLGVCLNMINGTLSFSLNGEFMGIAFRSELLKKGPIYAAVALLHCAGCTLKTGKPKPSYME
;
A
#
# COMPACT_ATOMS: atom_id res chain seq x y z
N MET A 1 -3.46 -13.37 21.59
CA MET A 1 -2.83 -14.53 22.27
C MET A 1 -1.37 -14.55 21.88
N SER A 2 -0.48 -14.17 22.78
CA SER A 2 0.92 -13.89 22.45
C SER A 2 1.70 -15.18 22.12
N GLY A 3 2.61 -15.11 21.14
CA GLY A 3 3.46 -16.22 20.68
C GLY A 3 2.84 -17.09 19.57
N TYR A 4 3.69 -17.80 18.83
CA TYR A 4 3.31 -18.72 17.76
C TYR A 4 3.14 -20.16 18.28
N ASP A 5 2.17 -20.90 17.72
CA ASP A 5 1.96 -22.31 18.04
C ASP A 5 3.15 -23.16 17.58
N ILE A 6 3.72 -23.95 18.50
CA ILE A 6 4.90 -24.78 18.26
C ILE A 6 4.65 -25.87 17.20
N SER A 7 3.42 -26.35 17.08
CA SER A 7 3.05 -27.38 16.10
C SER A 7 3.24 -26.93 14.65
N ARG A 8 3.31 -25.61 14.42
CA ARG A 8 3.46 -25.04 13.08
C ARG A 8 4.91 -25.03 12.59
N PHE A 9 5.89 -25.23 13.46
CA PHE A 9 7.30 -25.05 13.11
C PHE A 9 7.95 -26.31 12.55
N GLN A 10 8.82 -26.13 11.55
CA GLN A 10 9.65 -27.18 10.98
C GLN A 10 11.03 -26.62 10.60
N PRO A 11 12.14 -27.07 11.22
CA PRO A 11 12.21 -28.07 12.29
C PRO A 11 11.59 -27.56 13.60
N GLN A 12 11.38 -28.48 14.55
CA GLN A 12 10.86 -28.14 15.88
C GLN A 12 11.81 -27.15 16.59
N PRO A 13 11.30 -26.02 17.13
CA PRO A 13 12.15 -25.01 17.76
C PRO A 13 12.77 -25.50 19.06
N GLN A 14 13.97 -25.02 19.36
CA GLN A 14 14.64 -25.33 20.62
C GLN A 14 13.92 -24.67 21.82
N GLN A 15 14.00 -25.30 23.00
CA GLN A 15 13.28 -24.84 24.19
C GLN A 15 13.58 -23.39 24.60
N HIS A 16 14.80 -22.90 24.35
CA HIS A 16 15.19 -21.54 24.71
C HIS A 16 14.43 -20.45 23.91
N LEU A 17 13.78 -20.82 22.79
CA LEU A 17 12.90 -19.96 21.98
C LEU A 17 11.44 -19.93 22.49
N MET A 18 11.15 -20.64 23.59
CA MET A 18 9.81 -20.71 24.17
C MET A 18 9.64 -19.64 25.24
N CYS A 19 8.53 -18.91 25.16
CA CYS A 19 8.17 -17.94 26.19
C CYS A 19 7.60 -18.66 27.42
N LEU A 20 8.21 -18.50 28.59
CA LEU A 20 7.73 -19.11 29.85
C LEU A 20 6.44 -18.47 30.41
N VAL A 21 5.91 -17.43 29.76
CA VAL A 21 4.64 -16.79 30.14
C VAL A 21 3.47 -17.39 29.39
N CYS A 22 3.56 -17.48 28.06
CA CYS A 22 2.48 -18.00 27.22
C CYS A 22 2.71 -19.45 26.74
N ASN A 23 3.85 -20.07 27.05
CA ASN A 23 4.25 -21.42 26.65
C ASN A 23 4.21 -21.65 25.13
N LYS A 24 4.49 -20.60 24.35
CA LYS A 24 4.52 -20.61 22.89
C LYS A 24 5.87 -20.12 22.38
N VAL A 25 6.15 -20.37 21.11
CA VAL A 25 7.36 -19.84 20.45
C VAL A 25 7.27 -18.32 20.46
N VAL A 26 8.36 -17.65 20.85
CA VAL A 26 8.37 -16.20 21.07
C VAL A 26 7.98 -15.42 19.81
N LYS A 27 7.07 -14.46 19.98
CA LYS A 27 6.70 -13.46 18.97
C LYS A 27 7.26 -12.11 19.41
N ASP A 28 7.92 -11.40 18.50
CA ASP A 28 8.61 -10.14 18.77
C ASP A 28 9.56 -10.26 19.99
N PRO A 29 10.63 -11.07 19.86
CA PRO A 29 11.39 -11.59 20.99
C PRO A 29 12.18 -10.51 21.74
N LEU A 30 12.05 -10.57 23.06
CA LEU A 30 12.95 -9.93 24.02
C LEU A 30 13.65 -11.01 24.84
N GLU A 31 14.92 -10.81 25.20
CA GLU A 31 15.65 -11.68 26.13
C GLU A 31 15.84 -11.02 27.48
N CYS A 32 15.79 -11.82 28.55
CA CYS A 32 16.17 -11.36 29.87
C CYS A 32 17.66 -11.02 29.87
N ASN A 33 18.00 -9.80 30.30
CA ASN A 33 19.37 -9.30 30.31
C ASN A 33 20.31 -10.06 31.27
N PHE A 34 19.76 -10.94 32.12
CA PHE A 34 20.50 -11.63 33.18
C PHE A 34 20.70 -13.12 32.91
N CYS A 35 19.71 -13.80 32.33
CA CYS A 35 19.80 -15.23 32.03
C CYS A 35 19.60 -15.59 30.55
N GLY A 36 19.34 -14.61 29.68
CA GLY A 36 19.13 -14.83 28.24
C GLY A 36 17.80 -15.50 27.86
N GLN A 37 16.95 -15.83 28.83
CA GLN A 37 15.64 -16.45 28.54
C GLN A 37 14.78 -15.52 27.68
N MET A 38 14.23 -16.03 26.57
CA MET A 38 13.39 -15.24 25.67
C MET A 38 11.92 -15.20 26.09
N TYR A 39 11.28 -14.07 25.76
CA TYR A 39 9.88 -13.76 26.01
C TYR A 39 9.26 -13.02 24.83
N CYS A 40 7.95 -13.16 24.63
CA CYS A 40 7.21 -12.30 23.72
C CYS A 40 7.16 -10.87 24.28
N SER A 41 7.30 -9.85 23.43
CA SER A 41 7.18 -8.44 23.82
C SER A 41 5.92 -8.17 24.65
N ASP A 42 4.76 -8.63 24.18
CA ASP A 42 3.47 -8.49 24.87
C ASP A 42 3.47 -9.15 26.25
N CYS A 43 4.12 -10.31 26.38
CA CYS A 43 4.14 -11.07 27.64
C CYS A 43 4.94 -10.38 28.74
N VAL A 44 5.88 -9.51 28.39
CA VAL A 44 6.73 -8.77 29.33
C VAL A 44 6.54 -7.26 29.24
N ALA A 45 5.48 -6.78 28.58
CA ALA A 45 5.18 -5.36 28.42
C ALA A 45 5.05 -4.63 29.78
N THR A 46 4.50 -5.31 30.79
CA THR A 46 4.38 -4.80 32.17
C THR A 46 5.63 -5.03 33.02
N LYS A 47 6.73 -5.49 32.41
CA LYS A 47 8.01 -5.83 33.06
C LYS A 47 7.84 -6.75 34.30
N PRO A 48 7.18 -7.92 34.16
CA PRO A 48 7.08 -8.87 35.25
C PRO A 48 8.45 -9.47 35.59
N PRO A 49 8.64 -10.04 36.80
CA PRO A 49 9.83 -10.82 37.13
C PRO A 49 10.09 -11.92 36.11
N CYS A 50 11.37 -12.20 35.84
CA CYS A 50 11.75 -13.29 34.95
C CYS A 50 11.30 -14.62 35.57
N LYS A 51 10.64 -15.46 34.76
CA LYS A 51 10.14 -16.79 35.19
C LYS A 51 11.17 -17.91 35.05
N SER A 52 12.37 -17.63 34.54
CA SER A 52 13.43 -18.64 34.44
C SER A 52 13.97 -18.97 35.84
N LYS A 53 14.14 -20.26 36.12
CA LYS A 53 14.70 -20.75 37.39
C LYS A 53 16.17 -20.35 37.57
N ASP A 54 16.88 -20.16 36.47
CA ASP A 54 18.30 -19.81 36.43
C ASP A 54 18.52 -18.28 36.42
N CYS A 55 17.45 -17.49 36.63
CA CYS A 55 17.56 -16.04 36.62
C CYS A 55 17.99 -15.48 37.97
N CYS A 56 19.13 -14.78 37.98
CA CYS A 56 19.64 -14.08 39.16
C CYS A 56 19.22 -12.60 39.21
N TYR A 57 18.08 -12.22 38.62
CA TYR A 57 17.64 -10.82 38.60
C TYR A 57 17.42 -10.31 40.03
N PRO A 58 18.15 -9.26 40.48
CA PRO A 58 17.95 -8.68 41.79
C PRO A 58 16.61 -7.92 41.82
N PRO A 59 15.63 -8.29 42.67
CA PRO A 59 14.33 -7.62 42.72
C PRO A 59 14.40 -6.14 43.15
N ASN A 60 15.55 -5.68 43.66
CA ASN A 60 15.76 -4.34 44.22
C ASN A 60 17.04 -3.64 43.69
N SER A 61 17.48 -3.86 42.45
CA SER A 61 18.63 -3.11 41.93
C SER A 61 18.27 -1.64 41.69
N SER A 62 18.95 -0.74 42.41
CA SER A 62 18.90 0.72 42.25
C SER A 62 19.55 1.23 40.96
N GLU A 63 19.99 0.33 40.08
CA GLU A 63 20.64 0.66 38.81
C GLU A 63 19.63 0.57 37.65
N ASN A 64 19.67 1.55 36.74
CA ASN A 64 18.83 1.70 35.54
C ASN A 64 19.09 0.61 34.46
N ILE A 65 19.33 -0.64 34.85
CA ILE A 65 19.60 -1.74 33.92
C ILE A 65 18.27 -2.29 33.40
N PRO A 66 18.03 -2.30 32.07
CA PRO A 66 16.81 -2.86 31.52
C PRO A 66 16.76 -4.38 31.76
N GLN A 67 15.68 -4.86 32.40
CA GLN A 67 15.46 -6.27 32.69
C GLN A 67 15.32 -7.13 31.42
N TYR A 68 14.71 -6.58 30.37
CA TYR A 68 14.51 -7.23 29.08
C TYR A 68 15.07 -6.36 27.96
N ILE A 69 15.84 -6.98 27.08
CA ILE A 69 16.48 -6.31 25.94
C ILE A 69 16.09 -7.00 24.63
N LYS A 70 16.24 -6.31 23.50
CA LYS A 70 16.04 -6.94 22.19
C LYS A 70 17.16 -7.94 21.94
N ILE A 71 16.81 -9.10 21.40
CA ILE A 71 17.80 -10.09 20.97
C ILE A 71 18.69 -9.51 19.85
N GLN A 72 19.97 -9.87 19.87
CA GLN A 72 20.94 -9.39 18.87
C GLN A 72 21.87 -10.53 18.40
N GLY A 73 22.77 -10.21 17.47
CA GLY A 73 23.85 -11.10 17.06
C GLY A 73 23.38 -12.47 16.53
N ALA A 74 24.00 -13.54 17.04
CA ALA A 74 23.74 -14.91 16.60
C ALA A 74 22.30 -15.37 16.89
N MET A 75 21.75 -15.02 18.06
CA MET A 75 20.38 -15.40 18.44
C MET A 75 19.34 -14.75 17.52
N LEU A 76 19.53 -13.49 17.12
CA LEU A 76 18.66 -12.85 16.15
C LEU A 76 18.69 -13.55 14.78
N LYS A 77 19.86 -14.04 14.35
CA LYS A 77 19.98 -14.82 13.09
C LYS A 77 19.25 -16.16 13.19
N VAL A 78 19.40 -16.88 14.30
CA VAL A 78 18.68 -18.14 14.56
C VAL A 78 17.18 -17.91 14.54
N TYR A 79 16.69 -16.88 15.25
CA TYR A 79 15.28 -16.54 15.29
C TYR A 79 14.71 -16.25 13.89
N LYS A 80 15.37 -15.37 13.11
CA LYS A 80 14.91 -15.00 11.76
C LYS A 80 14.83 -16.18 10.79
N ASN A 81 15.66 -17.21 11.01
CA ASN A 81 15.71 -18.41 10.17
C ASN A 81 14.69 -19.48 10.59
N LEU A 82 13.94 -19.28 11.68
CA LEU A 82 12.86 -20.19 12.04
C LEU A 82 11.82 -20.24 10.92
N GLN A 83 11.30 -21.43 10.67
CA GLN A 83 10.32 -21.66 9.62
C GLN A 83 9.06 -22.29 10.20
N LEU A 84 7.90 -21.81 9.75
CA LEU A 84 6.59 -22.30 10.18
C LEU A 84 5.57 -22.30 9.04
N TYR A 85 4.60 -23.20 9.16
CA TYR A 85 3.49 -23.35 8.23
C TYR A 85 2.46 -22.23 8.37
N CYS A 86 1.80 -21.91 7.25
CA CYS A 86 0.65 -21.02 7.19
C CYS A 86 -0.48 -21.48 8.12
N LEU A 87 -1.37 -20.56 8.50
CA LEU A 87 -2.58 -20.91 9.28
C LEU A 87 -3.70 -21.45 8.39
N ASN A 88 -3.65 -21.19 7.08
CA ASN A 88 -4.62 -21.72 6.13
C ASN A 88 -4.35 -23.23 5.92
N PRO A 89 -5.27 -24.14 6.29
CA PRO A 89 -5.07 -25.60 6.15
C PRO A 89 -4.82 -26.05 4.71
N GLU A 90 -5.39 -25.34 3.72
CA GLU A 90 -5.20 -25.61 2.29
C GLU A 90 -3.82 -25.14 1.81
N CYS A 91 -3.13 -24.32 2.60
CA CYS A 91 -1.82 -23.80 2.26
C CYS A 91 -0.71 -24.58 2.98
N LYS A 92 -0.02 -25.43 2.22
CA LYS A 92 1.14 -26.20 2.69
C LYS A 92 2.46 -25.42 2.66
N LYS A 93 2.42 -24.08 2.57
CA LYS A 93 3.63 -23.27 2.42
C LYS A 93 4.35 -23.11 3.75
N LEU A 94 5.63 -23.47 3.76
CA LEU A 94 6.56 -23.23 4.85
C LEU A 94 7.23 -21.88 4.62
N CYS A 95 7.09 -20.94 5.57
CA CYS A 95 7.65 -19.59 5.45
C CYS A 95 8.62 -19.31 6.60
N SER A 96 9.53 -18.35 6.41
CA SER A 96 10.31 -17.82 7.54
C SER A 96 9.38 -17.13 8.55
N ILE A 97 9.79 -17.06 9.81
CA ILE A 97 9.01 -16.40 10.86
C ILE A 97 8.83 -14.90 10.62
N ILE A 98 9.74 -14.27 9.86
CA ILE A 98 9.65 -12.85 9.50
C ILE A 98 8.69 -12.59 8.34
N ASP A 99 8.50 -13.57 7.45
CA ASP A 99 7.66 -13.42 6.26
C ASP A 99 6.24 -14.01 6.45
N ILE A 100 6.03 -14.79 7.50
CA ILE A 100 4.78 -15.56 7.70
C ILE A 100 3.53 -14.68 7.76
N GLU A 101 3.60 -13.51 8.39
CA GLU A 101 2.44 -12.62 8.54
C GLU A 101 2.04 -12.02 7.20
N GLN A 102 3.02 -11.60 6.40
CA GLN A 102 2.79 -11.10 5.04
C GLN A 102 2.17 -12.20 4.17
N HIS A 103 2.69 -13.43 4.24
CA HIS A 103 2.13 -14.56 3.51
C HIS A 103 0.68 -14.84 3.93
N GLN A 104 0.39 -14.90 5.23
CA GLN A 104 -0.95 -15.20 5.75
C GLN A 104 -1.99 -14.17 5.30
N ASN A 105 -1.63 -12.89 5.32
CA ASN A 105 -2.49 -11.79 4.86
C ASN A 105 -2.89 -11.92 3.37
N GLN A 106 -2.05 -12.59 2.57
CA GLN A 106 -2.34 -12.88 1.17
C GLN A 106 -3.05 -14.23 1.01
N CYS A 107 -2.67 -15.23 1.81
CA CYS A 107 -3.08 -16.61 1.64
C CYS A 107 -4.50 -16.92 2.14
N ILE A 108 -5.01 -16.17 3.11
CA ILE A 108 -6.38 -16.38 3.65
C ILE A 108 -7.44 -15.81 2.68
N ARG A 109 -7.03 -15.10 1.63
CA ARG A 109 -7.94 -14.53 0.64
C ARG A 109 -8.44 -15.64 -0.32
N VAL A 110 -9.74 -15.95 -0.29
CA VAL A 110 -10.37 -16.92 -1.22
C VAL A 110 -10.52 -16.25 -2.59
N LYS A 111 -10.16 -16.90 -3.69
CA LYS A 111 -10.33 -16.30 -5.02
C LYS A 111 -11.82 -16.21 -5.40
N CYS A 112 -12.21 -15.11 -6.05
CA CYS A 112 -13.49 -15.05 -6.76
C CYS A 112 -13.54 -16.16 -7.83
N LEU A 113 -14.70 -16.76 -8.11
CA LEU A 113 -14.81 -17.69 -9.25
C LEU A 113 -14.55 -17.00 -10.60
N ASN A 114 -14.79 -15.69 -10.70
CA ASN A 114 -14.42 -14.88 -11.85
C ASN A 114 -12.99 -14.31 -11.74
N HIS A 115 -12.13 -14.84 -10.87
CA HIS A 115 -10.79 -14.28 -10.59
C HIS A 115 -9.91 -14.21 -11.83
N ASP A 116 -10.09 -15.08 -12.82
CA ASP A 116 -9.34 -14.98 -14.07
C ASP A 116 -9.60 -13.67 -14.82
N ASN A 117 -10.77 -13.06 -14.62
CA ASN A 117 -11.12 -11.76 -15.18
C ASN A 117 -11.00 -10.62 -14.17
N CYS A 118 -11.54 -10.78 -12.95
CA CYS A 118 -11.56 -9.70 -11.97
C CYS A 118 -10.27 -9.56 -11.16
N LYS A 119 -9.47 -10.62 -11.05
CA LYS A 119 -8.27 -10.72 -10.19
C LYS A 119 -8.52 -10.41 -8.70
N GLU A 120 -9.78 -10.36 -8.30
CA GLU A 120 -10.21 -10.07 -6.94
C GLU A 120 -10.29 -11.34 -6.08
N TYR A 121 -10.16 -11.12 -4.77
CA TYR A 121 -10.36 -12.15 -3.76
C TYR A 121 -11.54 -11.76 -2.87
N LEU A 122 -12.26 -12.76 -2.36
CA LEU A 122 -13.38 -12.61 -1.45
C LEU A 122 -12.88 -12.05 -0.11
N SER A 123 -13.58 -11.05 0.41
CA SER A 123 -13.31 -10.46 1.72
C SER A 123 -13.67 -11.45 2.83
N THR A 124 -12.80 -11.55 3.84
CA THR A 124 -12.91 -12.53 4.93
C THR A 124 -13.99 -12.21 5.96
N GLU A 125 -14.58 -11.01 5.94
CA GLU A 125 -15.46 -10.55 7.02
C GLU A 125 -16.95 -10.49 6.67
N GLU A 126 -17.37 -10.56 5.39
CA GLU A 126 -18.80 -10.35 5.05
C GLU A 126 -19.45 -11.33 4.07
N ASN A 127 -18.74 -12.30 3.47
CA ASN A 127 -19.36 -13.22 2.51
C ASN A 127 -18.97 -14.69 2.73
N LYS A 128 -19.44 -15.29 3.81
CA LYS A 128 -19.39 -16.76 3.97
C LYS A 128 -20.35 -17.52 3.05
N GLN A 129 -21.13 -16.84 2.20
CA GLN A 129 -22.19 -17.46 1.39
C GLN A 129 -22.06 -17.26 -0.12
N THR A 130 -21.07 -16.51 -0.63
CA THR A 130 -20.92 -16.30 -2.07
C THR A 130 -19.50 -16.61 -2.53
N SER A 131 -19.37 -17.25 -3.69
CA SER A 131 -18.07 -17.54 -4.32
C SER A 131 -17.61 -16.41 -5.25
N PHE A 132 -18.29 -15.26 -5.24
CA PHE A 132 -18.06 -14.14 -6.16
C PHE A 132 -17.81 -12.84 -5.39
N CYS A 133 -16.83 -12.05 -5.83
CA CYS A 133 -16.48 -10.78 -5.19
C CYS A 133 -17.48 -9.65 -5.48
N SER A 134 -18.36 -9.82 -6.47
CA SER A 134 -19.41 -8.86 -6.79
C SER A 134 -20.55 -9.53 -7.55
N LEU A 135 -21.72 -8.88 -7.54
CA LEU A 135 -22.88 -9.29 -8.32
C LEU A 135 -22.59 -9.32 -9.83
N LEU A 136 -21.72 -8.43 -10.31
CA LEU A 136 -21.25 -8.41 -11.69
C LEU A 136 -20.37 -9.63 -12.02
N CYS A 137 -19.52 -10.07 -11.09
CA CYS A 137 -18.73 -11.29 -11.30
C CYS A 137 -19.61 -12.54 -11.35
N GLU A 138 -20.63 -12.62 -10.50
CA GLU A 138 -21.62 -13.69 -10.54
C GLU A 138 -22.39 -13.71 -11.88
N LEU A 139 -22.89 -12.54 -12.31
CA LEU A 139 -23.57 -12.37 -13.59
C LEU A 139 -22.68 -12.78 -14.77
N THR A 140 -21.42 -12.32 -14.77
CA THR A 140 -20.47 -12.57 -15.87
C THR A 140 -20.23 -14.07 -16.05
N VAL A 141 -20.00 -14.80 -14.95
CA VAL A 141 -19.78 -16.25 -15.01
C VAL A 141 -21.05 -16.96 -15.46
N GLN A 142 -22.23 -16.62 -14.93
CA GLN A 142 -23.49 -17.25 -15.36
C GLN A 142 -23.82 -17.02 -16.84
N LEU A 143 -23.51 -15.82 -17.39
CA LEU A 143 -23.70 -15.54 -18.81
C LEU A 143 -22.72 -16.29 -19.70
N PHE A 144 -21.47 -16.42 -19.26
CA PHE A 144 -20.45 -17.17 -19.98
C PHE A 144 -20.76 -18.67 -20.01
N GLU A 145 -21.16 -19.26 -18.87
CA GLU A 145 -21.57 -20.67 -18.79
C GLU A 145 -22.80 -20.99 -19.65
N ASN A 146 -23.62 -19.98 -19.96
CA ASN A 146 -24.81 -20.11 -20.80
C ASN A 146 -24.65 -19.38 -22.15
N ALA A 147 -23.41 -19.23 -22.65
CA ALA A 147 -23.09 -18.47 -23.87
C ALA A 147 -23.91 -18.88 -25.11
N SER A 148 -24.28 -20.15 -25.22
CA SER A 148 -24.99 -20.71 -26.37
C SER A 148 -26.52 -20.71 -26.25
N ASP A 149 -27.08 -20.31 -25.10
CA ASP A 149 -28.53 -20.35 -24.84
C ASP A 149 -29.06 -18.93 -24.57
N HIS A 150 -29.52 -18.28 -25.64
CA HIS A 150 -29.98 -16.89 -25.63
C HIS A 150 -31.21 -16.69 -24.72
N ARG A 151 -32.07 -17.71 -24.58
CA ARG A 151 -33.22 -17.64 -23.67
C ARG A 151 -32.76 -17.64 -22.22
N LYS A 152 -31.83 -18.54 -21.86
CA LYS A 152 -31.24 -18.55 -20.52
C LYS A 152 -30.46 -17.27 -20.21
N GLN A 153 -29.70 -16.73 -21.16
CA GLN A 153 -29.02 -15.45 -20.97
C GLN A 153 -30.02 -14.33 -20.67
N TYR A 154 -31.12 -14.25 -21.41
CA TYR A 154 -32.17 -13.27 -21.15
C TYR A 154 -32.78 -13.41 -19.75
N GLU A 155 -33.09 -14.65 -19.33
CA GLU A 155 -33.61 -14.91 -17.97
C GLU A 155 -32.59 -14.58 -16.88
N ILE A 156 -31.30 -14.87 -17.10
CA ILE A 156 -30.20 -14.48 -16.19
C ILE A 156 -30.14 -12.95 -16.09
N ILE A 157 -30.11 -12.22 -17.21
CA ILE A 157 -30.08 -10.75 -17.20
C ILE A 157 -31.29 -10.20 -16.45
N LYS A 158 -32.49 -10.71 -16.74
CA LYS A 158 -33.74 -10.29 -16.09
C LYS A 158 -33.73 -10.56 -14.58
N LYS A 159 -33.14 -11.68 -14.14
CA LYS A 159 -32.97 -12.01 -12.71
C LYS A 159 -32.03 -11.03 -12.00
N PHE A 160 -30.97 -10.58 -12.66
CA PHE A 160 -29.96 -9.69 -12.08
C PHE A 160 -30.29 -8.20 -12.24
N GLN A 161 -31.10 -7.83 -13.23
CA GLN A 161 -31.55 -6.46 -13.49
C GLN A 161 -32.07 -5.75 -12.23
N PRO A 162 -33.04 -6.29 -11.46
CA PRO A 162 -33.56 -5.61 -10.26
C PRO A 162 -32.49 -5.42 -9.17
N LYS A 163 -31.55 -6.37 -9.07
CA LYS A 163 -30.45 -6.33 -8.08
C LYS A 163 -29.38 -5.31 -8.45
N LEU A 164 -29.16 -5.07 -9.75
CA LEU A 164 -28.27 -4.04 -10.27
C LEU A 164 -28.91 -2.64 -10.22
N SER A 165 -30.23 -2.56 -10.42
CA SER A 165 -30.99 -1.30 -10.32
C SER A 165 -31.36 -0.89 -8.88
N GLY A 166 -31.09 -1.75 -7.88
CA GLY A 166 -31.38 -1.52 -6.47
C GLY A 166 -30.33 -0.68 -5.71
N SER A 167 -29.31 -0.16 -6.38
CA SER A 167 -28.31 0.76 -5.80
C SER A 167 -28.35 2.11 -6.53
N GLY A 168 -29.48 2.80 -6.39
CA GLY A 168 -29.72 4.10 -6.99
C GLY A 168 -31.19 4.30 -7.34
N SER A 169 -31.93 4.95 -6.45
CA SER A 169 -33.21 5.57 -6.78
C SER A 169 -32.99 6.53 -7.95
N GLY A 170 -33.47 6.14 -9.12
CA GLY A 170 -33.32 6.91 -10.36
C GLY A 170 -33.96 6.20 -11.54
N SER A 171 -35.22 5.80 -11.40
CA SER A 171 -36.02 5.24 -12.49
C SER A 171 -36.22 6.32 -13.57
N ILE A 172 -35.59 6.15 -14.73
CA ILE A 172 -35.95 6.91 -15.93
C ILE A 172 -37.23 6.27 -16.48
N ASN A 173 -38.38 6.83 -16.13
CA ASN A 173 -39.62 6.62 -16.85
C ASN A 173 -39.67 7.61 -18.02
N LEU A 174 -39.66 7.06 -19.23
CA LEU A 174 -39.90 7.79 -20.46
C LEU A 174 -41.42 8.01 -20.59
N SER A 175 -41.91 9.18 -20.19
CA SER A 175 -43.25 9.63 -20.56
C SER A 175 -43.26 11.13 -20.86
N THR A 176 -43.68 11.38 -22.08
CA THR A 176 -43.80 12.62 -22.85
C THR A 176 -44.57 13.76 -22.16
N ASN A 177 -44.06 14.97 -22.38
CA ASN A 177 -44.74 16.28 -22.36
C ASN A 177 -45.26 16.81 -21.01
N LYS A 178 -44.44 17.63 -20.35
CA LYS A 178 -44.78 19.02 -19.96
C LYS A 178 -43.54 19.77 -19.46
N SER A 179 -43.26 20.87 -20.14
CA SER A 179 -42.40 22.01 -19.82
C SER A 179 -41.66 21.95 -18.46
N ILE A 180 -40.42 21.49 -18.48
CA ILE A 180 -39.44 21.69 -17.40
C ILE A 180 -38.29 22.48 -18.03
N GLN A 181 -37.96 23.61 -17.41
CA GLN A 181 -36.86 24.46 -17.83
C GLN A 181 -35.58 23.62 -17.95
N ILE A 182 -34.95 23.74 -19.11
CA ILE A 182 -33.65 23.15 -19.39
C ILE A 182 -32.65 23.77 -18.41
N ILE A 183 -32.39 23.12 -17.28
CA ILE A 183 -31.08 23.25 -16.65
C ILE A 183 -30.16 22.49 -17.60
N GLN A 184 -29.56 23.25 -18.53
CA GLN A 184 -28.38 22.79 -19.22
C GLN A 184 -27.39 22.45 -18.11
N ILE A 185 -27.21 21.17 -17.81
CA ILE A 185 -25.96 20.72 -17.23
C ILE A 185 -24.96 20.98 -18.33
N GLN A 186 -24.40 22.19 -18.29
CA GLN A 186 -23.25 22.54 -19.09
C GLN A 186 -22.23 21.42 -18.87
N PRO A 187 -21.63 20.87 -19.93
CA PRO A 187 -20.37 20.16 -19.75
C PRO A 187 -19.50 21.16 -18.99
N SER A 188 -19.07 20.78 -17.77
CA SER A 188 -18.06 21.56 -17.07
C SER A 188 -16.93 21.73 -18.07
N MET A 189 -16.74 23.00 -18.42
CA MET A 189 -15.95 23.45 -19.54
C MET A 189 -14.62 22.71 -19.59
N ASN A 190 -14.17 22.38 -20.80
CA ASN A 190 -12.76 22.19 -21.09
C ASN A 190 -12.04 23.45 -20.58
N ILE A 191 -11.56 23.41 -19.35
CA ILE A 191 -10.48 24.28 -18.92
C ILE A 191 -9.28 23.71 -19.66
N GLU A 192 -8.72 24.45 -20.61
CA GLU A 192 -7.55 24.05 -21.41
C GLU A 192 -6.26 23.85 -20.57
N GLY A 193 -6.38 23.68 -19.25
CA GLY A 193 -5.30 23.43 -18.31
C GLY A 193 -5.73 22.47 -17.19
N GLY A 194 -4.76 21.67 -16.73
CA GLY A 194 -4.93 20.77 -15.59
C GLY A 194 -5.09 21.51 -14.26
N LEU A 195 -5.33 20.78 -13.17
CA LEU A 195 -5.39 21.37 -11.83
C LEU A 195 -4.05 22.02 -11.46
N ASN A 196 -4.09 23.25 -10.96
CA ASN A 196 -2.92 23.90 -10.37
C ASN A 196 -2.84 23.57 -8.87
N PHE A 197 -1.70 23.05 -8.43
CA PHE A 197 -1.41 22.75 -7.03
C PHE A 197 0.09 22.86 -6.76
N LYS A 198 0.48 22.88 -5.49
CA LYS A 198 1.88 23.02 -5.04
C LYS A 198 2.19 22.06 -3.89
N TRP A 199 3.42 22.08 -3.39
CA TRP A 199 3.78 21.28 -2.22
C TRP A 199 3.25 21.92 -0.92
N ASP A 200 2.81 21.09 0.01
CA ASP A 200 2.27 21.53 1.29
C ASP A 200 3.37 21.60 2.36
N LYS A 201 3.62 22.81 2.89
CA LYS A 201 4.57 23.04 3.98
C LYS A 201 4.25 22.24 5.24
N ASN A 202 2.97 21.98 5.48
CA ASN A 202 2.51 21.23 6.66
C ASN A 202 2.54 19.71 6.45
N LYS A 203 2.68 19.25 5.20
CA LYS A 203 2.84 17.83 4.84
C LYS A 203 4.23 17.58 4.24
N CYS A 204 5.24 18.12 4.91
CA CYS A 204 6.62 18.09 4.48
C CYS A 204 7.54 17.46 5.55
N GLY A 205 8.40 16.54 5.12
CA GLY A 205 9.42 15.91 5.97
C GLY A 205 10.49 16.90 6.42
N SER A 206 11.14 16.61 7.54
CA SER A 206 12.16 17.49 8.11
C SER A 206 13.33 17.70 7.14
N GLY A 207 13.81 18.94 7.05
CA GLY A 207 14.99 19.30 6.24
C GLY A 207 14.71 19.53 4.75
N ILE A 208 13.52 19.21 4.23
CA ILE A 208 13.17 19.57 2.85
C ILE A 208 12.92 21.07 2.76
N LEU A 209 13.64 21.74 1.86
CA LEU A 209 13.50 23.16 1.58
C LEU A 209 12.53 23.37 0.42
N LEU A 210 11.49 24.18 0.66
CA LEU A 210 10.50 24.59 -0.35
C LEU A 210 10.84 25.99 -0.85
N THR A 211 10.92 26.17 -2.17
CA THR A 211 11.22 27.45 -2.82
C THR A 211 10.33 27.67 -4.05
N SER A 212 10.43 28.84 -4.68
CA SER A 212 9.69 29.19 -5.91
C SER A 212 8.18 29.03 -5.77
N GLY A 213 7.61 29.62 -4.72
CA GLY A 213 6.17 29.50 -4.43
C GLY A 213 5.75 28.07 -4.07
N ASP A 214 6.62 27.34 -3.38
CA ASP A 214 6.39 25.97 -2.89
C ASP A 214 6.27 24.91 -4.00
N THR A 215 6.89 25.16 -5.16
CA THR A 215 6.91 24.21 -6.29
C THR A 215 8.25 23.48 -6.43
N CYS A 216 9.34 24.09 -5.95
CA CYS A 216 10.67 23.49 -5.93
C CYS A 216 10.97 22.91 -4.55
N VAL A 217 11.42 21.66 -4.51
CA VAL A 217 11.83 20.97 -3.27
C VAL A 217 13.26 20.50 -3.39
N PHE A 218 14.05 20.70 -2.33
CA PHE A 218 15.42 20.21 -2.26
C PHE A 218 15.76 19.75 -0.85
N LEU A 219 16.36 18.58 -0.72
CA LEU A 219 16.86 18.02 0.53
C LEU A 219 18.39 17.99 0.50
N LYS A 220 19.03 18.71 1.42
CA LYS A 220 20.48 18.65 1.62
C LYS A 220 20.78 18.32 3.08
N GLU A 221 21.14 17.07 3.32
CA GLU A 221 21.50 16.57 4.66
C GLU A 221 22.54 15.45 4.55
N SER A 222 23.12 15.04 5.68
CA SER A 222 24.08 13.94 5.76
C SER A 222 23.42 12.57 5.97
N SER A 223 22.17 12.53 6.46
CA SER A 223 21.45 11.28 6.69
C SER A 223 20.90 10.68 5.40
N TYR A 224 21.20 9.40 5.15
CA TYR A 224 20.69 8.65 3.99
C TYR A 224 19.27 8.12 4.26
N ILE A 225 18.36 9.02 4.59
CA ILE A 225 16.96 8.68 4.89
C ILE A 225 16.07 9.45 3.91
N PHE A 226 15.06 8.78 3.38
CA PHE A 226 14.07 9.46 2.54
C PHE A 226 13.20 10.40 3.38
N ARG A 227 12.97 11.61 2.86
CA ARG A 227 11.97 12.55 3.38
C ARG A 227 10.89 12.76 2.34
N THR A 228 9.64 12.69 2.75
CA THR A 228 8.47 12.84 1.87
C THR A 228 7.90 14.25 1.97
N VAL A 229 7.45 14.77 0.84
CA VAL A 229 6.55 15.93 0.76
C VAL A 229 5.30 15.54 -0.05
N LEU A 230 4.13 16.00 0.42
CA LEU A 230 2.84 15.80 -0.26
C LEU A 230 2.34 17.10 -0.88
N GLY A 231 1.51 16.99 -1.91
CA GLY A 231 0.77 18.10 -2.49
C GLY A 231 -0.22 18.71 -1.49
N ASP A 232 -0.57 19.98 -1.71
CA ASP A 232 -1.56 20.69 -0.91
C ASP A 232 -3.00 20.28 -1.22
N GLN A 233 -3.24 19.74 -2.42
CA GLN A 233 -4.54 19.25 -2.86
C GLN A 233 -4.64 17.71 -2.76
N GLY A 234 -5.77 17.23 -2.23
CA GLY A 234 -6.18 15.83 -2.30
C GLY A 234 -7.12 15.62 -3.48
N PHE A 235 -6.77 14.71 -4.38
CA PHE A 235 -7.59 14.33 -5.52
C PHE A 235 -8.71 13.39 -5.07
N GLU A 236 -9.95 13.71 -5.41
CA GLU A 236 -11.13 12.94 -4.97
C GLU A 236 -11.66 11.98 -6.05
N ASN A 237 -11.59 12.36 -7.32
CA ASN A 237 -12.05 11.59 -8.47
C ASN A 237 -11.46 12.14 -9.77
N GLY A 238 -11.68 11.45 -10.90
CA GLY A 238 -11.29 11.93 -12.22
C GLY A 238 -9.88 11.53 -12.65
N VAL A 239 -9.30 12.30 -13.58
CA VAL A 239 -7.97 12.06 -14.13
C VAL A 239 -7.10 13.30 -13.90
N HIS A 240 -5.94 13.10 -13.29
CA HIS A 240 -5.03 14.16 -12.87
C HIS A 240 -3.66 13.97 -13.51
N TYR A 241 -3.07 15.07 -13.97
CA TYR A 241 -1.75 15.08 -14.60
C TYR A 241 -0.88 16.22 -14.04
N TRP A 242 0.38 15.90 -13.79
CA TRP A 242 1.42 16.87 -13.46
C TRP A 242 2.78 16.34 -13.92
N GLU A 243 3.78 17.20 -13.92
CA GLU A 243 5.15 16.85 -14.27
C GLU A 243 6.10 17.17 -13.13
N ILE A 244 7.16 16.37 -13.03
CA ILE A 244 8.31 16.61 -12.17
C ILE A 244 9.52 16.84 -13.06
N GLU A 245 10.03 18.07 -13.03
CA GLU A 245 11.29 18.44 -13.66
C GLU A 245 12.44 18.11 -12.70
N ALA A 246 13.45 17.38 -13.20
CA ALA A 246 14.60 17.01 -12.40
C ALA A 246 15.46 18.21 -12.02
N ASP A 247 16.04 18.20 -10.83
CA ASP A 247 17.03 19.20 -10.41
C ASP A 247 18.45 18.71 -10.73
N SER A 248 19.19 19.50 -11.51
CA SER A 248 20.59 19.20 -11.90
C SER A 248 21.55 19.03 -10.71
N ARG A 249 21.21 19.58 -9.54
CA ARG A 249 21.97 19.44 -8.29
C ARG A 249 21.72 18.12 -7.57
N THR A 250 20.83 17.27 -8.09
CA THR A 250 20.49 15.98 -7.49
C THR A 250 21.63 14.98 -7.61
N GLU A 251 22.13 14.52 -6.46
CA GLU A 251 23.20 13.53 -6.34
C GLU A 251 22.67 12.14 -5.97
N ASN A 252 21.46 12.03 -5.39
CA ASN A 252 20.85 10.76 -4.96
C ASN A 252 19.41 10.59 -5.44
N GLU A 253 18.82 9.44 -5.15
CA GLU A 253 17.61 8.98 -5.79
C GLU A 253 16.34 9.66 -5.27
N LEU A 254 15.34 9.68 -6.12
CA LEU A 254 14.02 10.25 -5.88
C LEU A 254 12.97 9.14 -6.04
N LYS A 255 11.90 9.18 -5.24
CA LYS A 255 10.68 8.39 -5.48
C LYS A 255 9.53 9.36 -5.75
N ILE A 256 8.84 9.19 -6.88
CA ILE A 256 7.79 10.10 -7.35
C ILE A 256 6.51 9.31 -7.56
N GLY A 257 5.37 9.81 -7.09
CA GLY A 257 4.08 9.20 -7.36
C GLY A 257 2.97 9.77 -6.50
N VAL A 258 2.19 8.91 -5.87
CA VAL A 258 0.99 9.29 -5.11
C VAL A 258 0.87 8.54 -3.79
N CYS A 259 0.17 9.15 -2.84
CA CYS A 259 -0.19 8.54 -1.56
C CYS A 259 -1.68 8.73 -1.29
N GLN A 260 -2.40 7.65 -0.95
CA GLN A 260 -3.76 7.74 -0.44
C GLN A 260 -3.73 8.21 1.02
N GLY A 261 -4.53 9.24 1.32
CA GLY A 261 -4.51 9.92 2.61
C GLY A 261 -3.22 10.71 2.87
N ASN A 262 -3.20 11.45 3.98
CA ASN A 262 -2.08 12.30 4.38
C ASN A 262 -1.52 11.95 5.79
N ASN A 263 -2.10 10.97 6.48
CA ASN A 263 -1.64 10.53 7.80
C ASN A 263 -0.49 9.52 7.65
N ILE A 264 0.70 10.02 7.32
CA ILE A 264 1.90 9.23 7.10
C ILE A 264 3.11 9.80 7.84
N ASN A 265 4.11 8.95 8.09
CA ASN A 265 5.42 9.42 8.54
C ASN A 265 6.17 10.09 7.38
N LEU A 266 6.20 11.43 7.38
CA LEU A 266 6.88 12.24 6.37
C LEU A 266 8.41 12.15 6.44
N ASN A 267 8.96 11.58 7.50
CA ASN A 267 10.39 11.32 7.68
C ASN A 267 10.82 9.92 7.18
N ALA A 268 10.00 9.32 6.32
CA ALA A 268 10.27 8.10 5.56
C ALA A 268 9.76 8.27 4.11
N ALA A 269 9.98 7.29 3.24
CA ALA A 269 9.38 7.29 1.91
C ALA A 269 7.90 6.88 1.98
N PHE A 270 7.00 7.69 1.39
CA PHE A 270 5.55 7.42 1.38
C PHE A 270 5.16 6.05 0.83
N CYS A 271 5.91 5.54 -0.16
CA CYS A 271 5.65 4.26 -0.81
C CYS A 271 6.22 3.04 -0.05
N ASP A 272 6.83 3.25 1.12
CA ASP A 272 7.15 2.14 2.03
C ASP A 272 5.86 1.62 2.70
N LEU A 273 4.77 2.38 2.63
CA LEU A 273 3.41 2.01 3.04
C LEU A 273 2.59 1.46 1.86
N ASN A 274 1.62 0.59 2.14
CA ASN A 274 0.74 0.00 1.12
C ASN A 274 -0.11 1.04 0.36
N GLN A 275 -0.35 2.19 0.98
CA GLN A 275 -1.15 3.29 0.42
C GLN A 275 -0.34 4.25 -0.46
N GLY A 276 0.99 4.06 -0.57
CA GLY A 276 1.86 4.87 -1.41
C GLY A 276 2.35 4.11 -2.65
N PHE A 277 2.28 4.74 -3.82
CA PHE A 277 2.66 4.18 -5.12
C PHE A 277 3.68 5.10 -5.77
N ALA A 278 4.87 4.58 -6.06
CA ALA A 278 5.95 5.40 -6.59
C ALA A 278 6.70 4.73 -7.73
N TYR A 279 7.11 5.58 -8.67
CA TYR A 279 8.24 5.35 -9.54
C TYR A 279 9.52 5.78 -8.80
N TYR A 280 10.46 4.85 -8.65
CA TYR A 280 11.78 5.06 -8.11
C TYR A 280 12.75 5.35 -9.25
N GLY A 281 13.54 6.42 -9.12
CA GLY A 281 14.46 6.90 -10.16
C GLY A 281 15.49 5.88 -10.69
N LEU A 282 15.62 4.71 -10.04
CA LEU A 282 16.38 3.56 -10.53
C LEU A 282 15.62 2.68 -11.53
N ALA A 283 14.55 3.19 -12.17
CA ALA A 283 13.69 2.43 -13.08
C ALA A 283 12.98 1.27 -12.37
N GLN A 284 12.40 1.54 -11.19
CA GLN A 284 11.67 0.54 -10.41
C GLN A 284 10.37 1.10 -9.86
N LEU A 285 9.39 0.23 -9.62
CA LEU A 285 8.16 0.56 -8.92
C LEU A 285 8.26 0.23 -7.43
N ARG A 286 7.66 1.07 -6.59
CA ARG A 286 7.61 0.88 -5.14
C ARG A 286 6.18 1.04 -4.62
N ASN A 287 5.74 0.05 -3.86
CA ASN A 287 4.47 0.06 -3.12
C ASN A 287 4.60 -0.90 -1.94
N GLY A 288 4.43 -0.41 -0.71
CA GLY A 288 4.52 -1.21 0.52
C GLY A 288 5.88 -1.86 0.79
N SER A 289 6.97 -1.38 0.17
CA SER A 289 8.29 -2.01 0.31
C SER A 289 9.45 -1.01 0.19
N ASN A 290 10.33 -1.03 1.18
CA ASN A 290 11.57 -0.24 1.19
C ASN A 290 12.74 -0.91 0.45
N ALA A 291 12.66 -2.21 0.16
CA ALA A 291 13.80 -3.01 -0.35
C ALA A 291 13.62 -3.48 -1.80
N SER A 292 12.44 -3.97 -2.16
CA SER A 292 12.14 -4.58 -3.46
C SER A 292 11.15 -3.76 -4.31
N GLY A 293 11.23 -3.94 -5.63
CA GLY A 293 10.39 -3.28 -6.61
C GLY A 293 10.54 -3.88 -8.00
N GLN A 294 9.47 -3.93 -8.78
CA GLN A 294 9.51 -4.41 -10.17
C GLN A 294 10.24 -3.39 -11.05
N THR A 295 11.06 -3.84 -12.00
CA THR A 295 11.66 -2.95 -13.01
C THR A 295 10.58 -2.29 -13.87
N TYR A 296 10.72 -1.00 -14.12
CA TYR A 296 9.78 -0.22 -14.91
C TYR A 296 10.45 1.01 -15.53
N GLY A 297 10.18 1.26 -16.81
CA GLY A 297 10.61 2.47 -17.50
C GLY A 297 12.13 2.64 -17.55
N LYS A 298 12.58 3.89 -17.48
CA LYS A 298 13.99 4.30 -17.59
C LYS A 298 14.48 4.86 -16.27
N ARG A 299 15.77 5.17 -16.14
CA ARG A 299 16.31 5.87 -14.96
C ARG A 299 16.00 7.36 -15.03
N PHE A 300 15.78 8.00 -13.88
CA PHE A 300 15.49 9.42 -13.73
C PHE A 300 16.16 9.93 -12.46
N LYS A 301 16.90 11.05 -12.55
CA LYS A 301 17.66 11.57 -11.41
C LYS A 301 17.85 13.08 -11.47
N LYS A 302 18.79 13.54 -12.30
CA LYS A 302 19.24 14.95 -12.34
C LYS A 302 18.86 15.71 -13.61
N GLU A 303 18.22 15.03 -14.56
CA GLU A 303 17.79 15.62 -15.82
C GLU A 303 16.50 14.96 -16.32
N GLY A 304 15.79 15.69 -17.17
CA GLY A 304 14.54 15.26 -17.79
C GLY A 304 13.28 15.70 -17.06
N VAL A 305 12.14 15.38 -17.68
CA VAL A 305 10.80 15.70 -17.20
C VAL A 305 10.02 14.40 -17.08
N LEU A 306 9.62 14.05 -15.86
CA LEU A 306 8.79 12.89 -15.56
C LEU A 306 7.32 13.32 -15.48
N GLY A 307 6.51 12.92 -16.46
CA GLY A 307 5.06 13.09 -16.41
C GLY A 307 4.40 12.03 -15.54
N VAL A 308 3.42 12.43 -14.74
CA VAL A 308 2.67 11.56 -13.84
C VAL A 308 1.19 11.69 -14.16
N CYS A 309 0.53 10.57 -14.45
CA CYS A 309 -0.90 10.50 -14.72
C CYS A 309 -1.59 9.58 -13.71
N LEU A 310 -2.48 10.15 -12.91
CA LEU A 310 -3.35 9.42 -11.99
C LEU A 310 -4.75 9.39 -12.60
N ASN A 311 -5.22 8.20 -12.99
CA ASN A 311 -6.57 7.99 -13.47
C ASN A 311 -7.37 7.27 -12.39
N MET A 312 -8.13 8.03 -11.61
CA MET A 312 -8.93 7.51 -10.49
C MET A 312 -10.20 6.80 -10.95
N ILE A 313 -10.60 6.96 -12.22
CA ILE A 313 -11.74 6.23 -12.79
C ILE A 313 -11.34 4.76 -12.99
N ASN A 314 -10.19 4.56 -13.62
CA ASN A 314 -9.67 3.22 -13.91
C ASN A 314 -8.81 2.64 -12.78
N GLY A 315 -8.43 3.46 -11.80
CA GLY A 315 -7.55 3.07 -10.71
C GLY A 315 -6.12 2.83 -11.19
N THR A 316 -5.61 3.69 -12.08
CA THR A 316 -4.28 3.53 -12.68
C THR A 316 -3.36 4.69 -12.34
N LEU A 317 -2.08 4.35 -12.22
CA LEU A 317 -0.99 5.32 -12.16
C LEU A 317 0.00 4.99 -13.28
N SER A 318 0.33 5.98 -14.09
CA SER A 318 1.23 5.81 -15.23
C SER A 318 2.22 6.98 -15.31
N PHE A 319 3.36 6.72 -15.95
CA PHE A 319 4.45 7.68 -16.05
C PHE A 319 4.92 7.85 -17.50
N SER A 320 5.45 9.03 -17.80
CA SER A 320 6.21 9.28 -19.03
C SER A 320 7.53 9.96 -18.69
N LEU A 321 8.56 9.74 -19.51
CA LEU A 321 9.84 10.43 -19.37
C LEU A 321 10.17 11.15 -20.67
N ASN A 322 10.35 12.47 -20.60
CA ASN A 322 10.62 13.33 -21.77
C ASN A 322 9.62 13.12 -22.92
N GLY A 323 8.33 12.98 -22.57
CA GLY A 323 7.26 12.77 -23.54
C GLY A 323 7.05 11.32 -23.98
N GLU A 324 7.88 10.38 -23.54
CA GLU A 324 7.74 8.96 -23.87
C GLU A 324 6.92 8.23 -22.81
N PHE A 325 5.76 7.70 -23.19
CA PHE A 325 4.92 6.88 -22.30
C PHE A 325 5.62 5.57 -21.92
N MET A 326 5.74 5.30 -20.62
CA MET A 326 6.43 4.09 -20.11
C MET A 326 5.45 2.96 -19.76
N GLY A 327 4.18 3.08 -20.16
CA GLY A 327 3.13 2.12 -19.81
C GLY A 327 2.53 2.38 -18.43
N ILE A 328 1.52 1.60 -18.07
CA ILE A 328 0.86 1.70 -16.76
C ILE A 328 1.75 1.06 -15.70
N ALA A 329 2.08 1.83 -14.67
CA ALA A 329 2.89 1.36 -13.56
C ALA A 329 2.06 0.58 -12.55
N PHE A 330 0.90 1.09 -12.18
CA PHE A 330 0.04 0.46 -11.17
C PHE A 330 -1.40 0.40 -11.62
N ARG A 331 -2.08 -0.69 -11.22
CA ARG A 331 -3.53 -0.84 -11.21
C ARG A 331 -3.95 -1.21 -9.79
N SER A 332 -4.80 -0.41 -9.16
CA SER A 332 -5.22 -0.63 -7.77
C SER A 332 -6.55 0.04 -7.45
N GLU A 333 -7.40 -0.63 -6.68
CA GLU A 333 -8.63 -0.04 -6.15
C GLU A 333 -8.37 1.13 -5.18
N LEU A 334 -7.19 1.17 -4.54
CA LEU A 334 -6.80 2.31 -3.70
C LEU A 334 -6.63 3.60 -4.53
N LEU A 335 -6.30 3.46 -5.82
CA LEU A 335 -6.18 4.61 -6.73
C LEU A 335 -7.53 5.16 -7.18
N LYS A 336 -8.64 4.48 -6.90
CA LYS A 336 -10.00 4.93 -7.25
C LYS A 336 -10.67 5.76 -6.16
N LYS A 337 -10.12 5.78 -4.94
CA LYS A 337 -10.77 6.38 -3.77
C LYS A 337 -9.89 7.48 -3.18
N GLY A 338 -10.37 8.71 -3.28
CA GLY A 338 -9.76 9.87 -2.65
C GLY A 338 -9.89 9.91 -1.12
N PRO A 339 -9.17 10.84 -0.47
CA PRO A 339 -8.22 11.77 -1.08
C PRO A 339 -6.89 11.10 -1.43
N ILE A 340 -6.38 11.35 -2.64
CA ILE A 340 -5.04 10.93 -3.10
C ILE A 340 -4.17 12.16 -3.32
N TYR A 341 -2.97 12.18 -2.77
CA TYR A 341 -2.05 13.30 -2.86
C TYR A 341 -0.89 12.96 -3.80
N ALA A 342 -0.47 13.92 -4.63
CA ALA A 342 0.83 13.85 -5.28
C ALA A 342 1.93 13.80 -4.21
N ALA A 343 2.98 12.99 -4.43
CA ALA A 343 4.01 12.73 -3.43
C ALA A 343 5.39 12.60 -4.07
N VAL A 344 6.39 13.18 -3.42
CA VAL A 344 7.81 12.98 -3.72
C VAL A 344 8.54 12.63 -2.44
N ALA A 345 9.40 11.60 -2.49
CA ALA A 345 10.37 11.32 -1.45
C ALA A 345 11.79 11.54 -1.97
N LEU A 346 12.54 12.39 -1.28
CA LEU A 346 13.90 12.81 -1.60
C LEU A 346 14.88 12.04 -0.72
N LEU A 347 15.90 11.43 -1.33
CA LEU A 347 17.08 10.98 -0.61
C LEU A 347 18.07 12.14 -0.43
N HIS A 348 19.01 12.02 0.51
CA HIS A 348 19.97 13.08 0.83
C HIS A 348 20.61 13.71 -0.42
N CYS A 349 20.74 15.04 -0.52
CA CYS A 349 21.20 15.72 -1.74
C CYS A 349 20.36 15.38 -2.99
N ALA A 350 19.05 15.63 -2.93
CA ALA A 350 18.16 15.43 -4.07
C ALA A 350 17.05 16.49 -4.11
N GLY A 351 16.57 16.80 -5.32
CA GLY A 351 15.47 17.75 -5.49
C GLY A 351 14.80 17.67 -6.85
N CYS A 352 13.69 18.39 -6.97
CA CYS A 352 12.92 18.49 -8.20
C CYS A 352 11.97 19.69 -8.17
N THR A 353 11.41 20.01 -9.33
CA THR A 353 10.42 21.07 -9.50
C THR A 353 9.10 20.49 -10.00
N LEU A 354 8.02 20.80 -9.30
CA LEU A 354 6.66 20.46 -9.69
C LEU A 354 6.14 21.42 -10.76
N LYS A 355 5.56 20.88 -11.83
CA LYS A 355 4.83 21.63 -12.86
C LYS A 355 3.39 21.13 -12.94
N THR A 356 2.45 22.02 -12.74
CA THR A 356 1.00 21.75 -12.74
C THR A 356 0.30 22.65 -13.75
N GLY A 357 -1.02 22.53 -13.89
CA GLY A 357 -1.77 23.36 -14.84
C GLY A 357 -1.73 22.90 -16.29
N LYS A 358 -0.95 21.86 -16.63
CA LYS A 358 -0.88 21.32 -18.00
C LYS A 358 -2.01 20.31 -18.27
N PRO A 359 -2.57 20.26 -19.48
CA PRO A 359 -3.51 19.20 -19.85
C PRO A 359 -2.79 17.85 -19.88
N LYS A 360 -3.52 16.77 -19.55
CA LYS A 360 -3.01 15.40 -19.70
C LYS A 360 -2.69 15.13 -21.18
N PRO A 361 -1.48 14.66 -21.52
CA PRO A 361 -1.17 14.29 -22.89
C PRO A 361 -2.09 13.16 -23.42
N SER A 362 -2.40 13.19 -24.71
CA SER A 362 -3.27 12.19 -25.35
C SER A 362 -2.66 10.80 -25.39
N TYR A 363 -1.32 10.71 -25.39
CA TYR A 363 -0.58 9.44 -25.40
C TYR A 363 -0.51 8.73 -24.04
N MET A 364 -0.93 9.38 -22.95
CA MET A 364 -0.95 8.77 -21.60
C MET A 364 -2.34 8.23 -21.25
N GLU A 365 -2.36 7.03 -20.68
CA GLU A 365 -3.55 6.34 -20.16
C GLU A 365 -3.74 6.52 -18.64
#